data_AF-A0A6P9B3J7-F1
#
_entry.id   AF-A0A6P9B3J7-F1
#
_cell.length_a   1.000
_cell.length_b   1.000
_cell.length_c   1.000
_cell.angle_alpha   90.00
_cell.angle_beta   90.00
_cell.angle_gamma   90.00
#
_symmetry.space_group_name_H-M   'P 1'
#
loop_
_entity.id
_entity.type
_entity.pdbx_description
1 polymer ?
#
loop_
_entity_poly.entity_id
_entity_poly.type
_entity_poly.pdbx_seq_one_letter_code
_entity_poly.pdbx_strand_id
1 'polypeptide(L)'
;MPSYLVTVATGNQWFAGTDDYIYLTLVGLAGTSERHLLDKPFYNDFERGATDTYEVTVTEDLGEIQLIKIEKRKYWFPDDWYLKYITVKTPVGDYLEFPCYRWITDEKEVVFRDGQAKLFDDEKTQILKHHRRKELEERQKLYRWAEWHPGFPLNIDAKSHKELPRNIQFDSEKGVDFILNYTKAMENLYINRFMHMFQSSWSDFADFEKIFVKISNTISEYVMQHWQEDFMFGYQFLNGCNPVLIKKCIELPKKFPVTTEMVEYSLERNLTLEQEIKLGNIFIVDYELLDDVEVNKTDPCTAQYLAAPICLLYKNLENKILPIAIQINQAPQQSNPIFLPSDAKYDWLLAKIWVRSSDFHIHQTVTHLLRTHLISEVFAVAMFRQLPAVHPLFKWIRPPKLQHGSFLDQPSTSAFCRRSGSGTVFLISFSLGTLRRDSSRRTLLIPHVRFTIAINTKAREQLICEYGLFDKANATGGGGHVQMVQRAMKHLTYSSLCFPEEIKSRHMESNEDIPYYYYRDDGVKVWDAIKSFVTDIINIYYGSEEAVCEDLELKAFVKDIFVYGMRSNKDSV
;
A
#
# COMPACT_ATOMS: atom_id res chain seq x y z
N MET A 1 -3.42 30.00 -42.88
CA MET A 1 -3.04 28.75 -42.19
C MET A 1 -3.26 28.98 -40.70
N PRO A 2 -4.10 28.17 -40.04
CA PRO A 2 -4.29 28.27 -38.59
C PRO A 2 -2.97 27.99 -37.86
N SER A 3 -2.65 28.78 -36.83
CA SER A 3 -1.46 28.61 -36.00
C SER A 3 -1.86 28.21 -34.58
N TYR A 4 -1.23 27.15 -34.06
CA TYR A 4 -1.43 26.61 -32.73
C TYR A 4 -0.16 26.82 -31.91
N LEU A 5 -0.29 27.33 -30.68
CA LEU A 5 0.84 27.41 -29.76
C LEU A 5 0.86 26.15 -28.90
N VAL A 6 1.84 25.28 -29.12
CA VAL A 6 2.00 24.03 -28.38
C VAL A 6 3.06 24.22 -27.31
N THR A 7 2.72 23.98 -26.05
CA THR A 7 3.68 23.94 -24.95
C THR A 7 3.82 22.52 -24.41
N VAL A 8 5.06 22.03 -24.33
CA VAL A 8 5.42 20.69 -23.89
C VAL A 8 6.16 20.78 -22.57
N ALA A 9 5.68 20.07 -21.54
CA ALA A 9 6.30 20.06 -20.22
C ALA A 9 6.97 18.72 -19.91
N THR A 10 8.30 18.72 -19.77
CA THR A 10 9.10 17.54 -19.44
C THR A 10 9.14 17.29 -17.92
N GLY A 11 9.19 16.02 -17.53
CA GLY A 11 9.33 15.55 -16.16
C GLY A 11 10.61 16.01 -15.48
N ASN A 12 10.60 16.08 -14.15
CA ASN A 12 11.79 16.36 -13.35
C ASN A 12 12.43 15.10 -12.75
N GLN A 13 11.93 13.92 -13.12
CA GLN A 13 12.48 12.62 -12.74
C GLN A 13 13.92 12.49 -13.26
N TRP A 14 14.69 11.60 -12.62
CA TRP A 14 16.02 11.24 -13.11
C TRP A 14 15.90 10.63 -14.51
N PHE A 15 16.75 11.09 -15.43
CA PHE A 15 16.74 10.70 -16.85
C PHE A 15 15.45 11.02 -17.60
N ALA A 16 14.69 12.03 -17.16
CA ALA A 16 13.43 12.41 -17.79
C ALA A 16 13.56 13.17 -19.12
N GLY A 17 14.73 13.77 -19.41
CA GLY A 17 14.96 14.53 -20.62
C GLY A 17 15.34 13.65 -21.81
N THR A 18 15.30 14.20 -23.02
CA THR A 18 15.58 13.46 -24.25
C THR A 18 16.29 14.32 -25.30
N ASP A 19 17.19 13.70 -26.06
CA ASP A 19 17.86 14.29 -27.23
C ASP A 19 17.28 13.72 -28.55
N ASP A 20 16.23 12.89 -28.46
CA ASP A 20 15.55 12.30 -29.62
C ASP A 20 14.60 13.29 -30.30
N TYR A 21 14.30 13.03 -31.58
CA TYR A 21 13.37 13.84 -32.34
C TYR A 21 11.93 13.60 -31.88
N ILE A 22 11.23 14.66 -31.49
CA ILE A 22 9.83 14.61 -31.07
C ILE A 22 8.95 15.16 -32.19
N TYR A 23 8.04 14.32 -32.67
CA TYR A 23 7.03 14.70 -33.65
C TYR A 23 5.66 14.79 -33.01
N LEU A 24 4.91 15.81 -33.40
CA LEU A 24 3.53 16.04 -32.96
C LEU A 24 2.56 16.01 -34.13
N THR A 25 1.37 15.46 -33.89
CA THR A 25 0.24 15.52 -34.81
C THR A 25 -1.03 15.88 -34.04
N LEU A 26 -1.74 16.89 -34.53
CA LEU A 26 -3.03 17.33 -33.99
C LEU A 26 -4.16 16.61 -34.71
N VAL A 27 -5.05 15.96 -33.96
CA VAL A 27 -6.23 15.28 -34.52
C VAL A 27 -7.46 16.04 -34.08
N GLY A 28 -8.10 16.74 -35.02
CA GLY A 28 -9.35 17.44 -34.79
C GLY A 28 -10.55 16.74 -35.41
N LEU A 29 -11.73 17.33 -35.21
CA LEU A 29 -12.99 16.82 -35.73
C LEU A 29 -13.08 16.88 -37.27
N ALA A 30 -12.52 17.94 -37.87
CA ALA A 30 -12.60 18.20 -39.31
C ALA A 30 -11.42 17.63 -40.10
N GLY A 31 -10.30 17.32 -39.41
CA GLY A 31 -9.10 16.84 -40.07
C GLY A 31 -7.98 16.47 -39.11
N THR A 32 -6.88 15.94 -39.65
CA THR A 32 -5.65 15.65 -38.92
C THR A 32 -4.53 16.45 -39.54
N SER A 33 -3.68 17.07 -38.72
CA SER A 33 -2.52 17.80 -39.23
C SER A 33 -1.50 16.87 -39.88
N GLU A 34 -0.59 17.45 -40.65
CA GLU A 34 0.68 16.80 -40.96
C GLU A 34 1.51 16.55 -39.69
N ARG A 35 2.60 15.79 -39.86
CA ARG A 35 3.53 15.50 -38.77
C ARG A 35 4.53 16.66 -38.61
N HIS A 36 4.52 17.31 -37.45
CA HIS A 36 5.38 18.45 -37.15
C HIS A 36 6.56 18.02 -36.27
N LEU A 37 7.79 18.31 -36.70
CA LEU A 37 8.97 18.19 -35.83
C LEU A 37 8.95 19.35 -34.83
N LEU A 38 9.01 19.03 -33.54
CA LEU A 38 9.14 20.01 -32.48
C LEU A 38 10.63 20.21 -32.21
N ASP A 39 11.18 21.30 -32.72
CA ASP A 39 12.60 21.63 -32.61
C ASP A 39 12.78 23.16 -32.63
N LYS A 40 13.63 23.68 -31.75
CA LYS A 40 14.05 25.08 -31.72
C LYS A 40 15.52 25.17 -32.15
N PRO A 41 15.83 25.90 -33.23
CA PRO A 41 17.21 26.05 -33.67
C PRO A 41 18.13 26.58 -32.57
N PHE A 42 19.25 25.89 -32.33
CA PHE A 42 20.28 26.25 -31.34
C PHE A 42 19.80 26.26 -29.88
N TYR A 43 18.75 25.52 -29.56
CA TYR A 43 18.23 25.36 -28.21
C TYR A 43 18.17 23.87 -27.86
N ASN A 44 18.46 23.52 -26.60
CA ASN A 44 18.32 22.13 -26.17
C ASN A 44 16.91 21.90 -25.66
N ASP A 45 16.08 21.27 -26.49
CA ASP A 45 14.68 20.99 -26.21
C ASP A 45 14.52 19.81 -25.24
N PHE A 46 13.37 19.76 -24.56
CA PHE A 46 12.92 18.62 -23.76
C PHE A 46 13.84 18.24 -22.60
N GLU A 47 14.58 19.22 -22.08
CA GLU A 47 15.41 19.04 -20.91
C GLU A 47 14.61 18.65 -19.66
N ARG A 48 15.26 17.95 -18.74
CA ARG A 48 14.63 17.52 -17.48
C ARG A 48 14.06 18.73 -16.74
N GLY A 49 12.75 18.73 -16.53
CA GLY A 49 12.01 19.78 -15.84
C GLY A 49 11.73 21.03 -16.68
N ALA A 50 12.11 21.03 -17.96
CA ALA A 50 11.90 22.14 -18.88
C ALA A 50 10.45 22.24 -19.36
N THR A 51 10.14 23.39 -19.93
CA THR A 51 8.87 23.66 -20.59
C THR A 51 9.16 24.40 -21.88
N ASP A 52 8.90 23.74 -23.00
CA ASP A 52 9.24 24.22 -24.32
C ASP A 52 7.97 24.58 -25.08
N THR A 53 8.06 25.56 -25.98
CA THR A 53 6.89 26.12 -26.67
C THR A 53 7.20 26.30 -28.14
N TYR A 54 6.29 25.84 -28.99
CA TYR A 54 6.45 25.76 -30.42
C TYR A 54 5.22 26.36 -31.11
N GLU A 55 5.46 27.04 -32.22
CA GLU A 55 4.39 27.50 -33.10
C GLU A 55 4.16 26.48 -34.20
N VAL A 56 2.98 25.87 -34.22
CA VAL A 56 2.60 24.82 -35.17
C VAL A 56 1.55 25.38 -36.12
N THR A 57 1.97 25.64 -37.35
CA THR A 57 1.10 26.11 -38.42
C THR A 57 0.60 24.92 -39.23
N VAL A 58 -0.72 24.80 -39.42
CA VAL A 58 -1.34 23.69 -40.15
C VAL A 58 -1.95 24.16 -41.47
N THR A 59 -2.04 23.25 -42.43
CA THR A 59 -2.54 23.54 -43.78
C THR A 59 -4.03 23.86 -43.83
N GLU A 60 -4.84 23.12 -43.07
CA GLU A 60 -6.30 23.21 -43.04
C GLU A 60 -6.84 23.46 -41.61
N ASP A 61 -8.08 23.93 -41.51
CA ASP A 61 -8.77 24.01 -40.21
C ASP A 61 -9.12 22.60 -39.71
N LEU A 62 -8.64 22.25 -38.52
CA LEU A 62 -8.82 20.94 -37.92
C LEU A 62 -10.14 20.84 -37.13
N GLY A 63 -10.83 21.96 -36.91
CA GLY A 63 -11.97 22.03 -36.00
C GLY A 63 -11.56 21.81 -34.54
N GLU A 64 -12.48 21.32 -33.71
CA GLU A 64 -12.20 21.03 -32.31
C GLU A 64 -11.16 19.91 -32.18
N ILE A 65 -10.02 20.20 -31.53
CA ILE A 65 -8.96 19.22 -31.29
C ILE A 65 -9.47 18.15 -30.32
N GLN A 66 -9.39 16.89 -30.73
CA GLN A 66 -9.85 15.73 -29.99
C GLN A 66 -8.69 14.94 -29.36
N LEU A 67 -7.59 14.79 -30.09
CA LEU A 67 -6.42 14.01 -29.66
C LEU A 67 -5.11 14.68 -30.07
N ILE A 68 -4.05 14.39 -29.33
CA ILE A 68 -2.66 14.68 -29.71
C ILE A 68 -1.91 13.37 -29.87
N LYS A 69 -1.13 13.25 -30.94
CA LYS A 69 -0.22 12.13 -31.16
C LYS A 69 1.21 12.63 -31.02
N ILE A 70 2.02 11.83 -30.33
CA ILE A 70 3.46 12.05 -30.18
C ILE A 70 4.18 10.83 -30.70
N GLU A 71 5.20 11.05 -31.54
CA GLU A 71 6.11 10.02 -32.02
C GLU A 71 7.53 10.46 -31.67
N LYS A 72 8.25 9.62 -30.92
CA LYS A 72 9.68 9.82 -30.63
C LYS A 72 10.50 9.06 -31.68
N ARG A 73 11.54 9.65 -32.25
CA ARG A 73 12.46 8.96 -33.15
C ARG A 73 13.89 9.13 -32.70
N LYS A 74 14.62 8.02 -32.70
CA LYS A 74 16.01 7.99 -32.28
C LYS A 74 16.86 8.95 -33.10
N TYR A 75 17.58 9.84 -32.42
CA TYR A 75 18.63 10.63 -33.06
C TYR A 75 19.93 9.83 -33.14
N TRP A 76 20.51 9.46 -31.99
CA TRP A 76 21.77 8.71 -31.95
C TRP A 76 21.76 7.53 -30.98
N PHE A 77 21.41 7.76 -29.71
CA PHE A 77 21.31 6.72 -28.68
C PHE A 77 19.86 6.61 -28.20
N PRO A 78 19.37 5.40 -27.89
CA PRO A 78 18.03 5.25 -27.32
C PRO A 78 18.02 5.88 -25.92
N ASP A 79 17.12 6.83 -25.72
CA ASP A 79 16.80 7.41 -24.43
C ASP A 79 15.31 7.21 -24.09
N ASP A 80 14.94 7.47 -22.83
CA ASP A 80 13.56 7.50 -22.39
C ASP A 80 13.16 8.96 -22.13
N TRP A 81 11.96 9.36 -22.52
CA TRP A 81 11.46 10.71 -22.25
C TRP A 81 10.26 10.68 -21.29
N TYR A 82 10.29 11.43 -20.19
CA TYR A 82 9.10 11.56 -19.33
C TYR A 82 8.34 12.84 -19.69
N LEU A 83 7.17 12.68 -20.31
CA LEU A 83 6.30 13.79 -20.64
C LEU A 83 5.25 14.00 -19.53
N LYS A 84 5.14 15.21 -18.99
CA LYS A 84 4.11 15.55 -17.97
C LYS A 84 2.77 15.85 -18.64
N TYR A 85 2.74 16.86 -19.49
CA TYR A 85 1.54 17.29 -20.20
C TYR A 85 1.94 18.11 -21.44
N ILE A 86 0.98 18.26 -22.34
CA ILE A 86 1.04 19.20 -23.46
C ILE A 86 -0.13 20.16 -23.33
N THR A 87 0.10 21.46 -23.52
CA THR A 87 -0.99 22.41 -23.71
C THR A 87 -1.00 22.92 -25.14
N VAL A 88 -2.20 23.16 -25.67
CA VAL A 88 -2.40 23.68 -27.02
C VAL A 88 -3.29 24.91 -26.91
N LYS A 89 -2.77 26.06 -27.34
CA LYS A 89 -3.56 27.25 -27.60
C LYS A 89 -4.06 27.22 -29.04
N THR A 90 -5.37 27.22 -29.22
CA THR A 90 -5.99 27.19 -30.55
C THR A 90 -5.91 28.58 -31.22
N PRO A 91 -6.09 28.66 -32.56
CA PRO A 91 -6.14 29.94 -33.28
C PRO A 91 -7.22 30.90 -32.76
N VAL A 92 -8.31 30.37 -32.21
CA VAL A 92 -9.41 31.16 -31.63
C VAL A 92 -9.16 31.58 -30.17
N GLY A 93 -8.06 31.11 -29.56
CA GLY A 93 -7.60 31.50 -28.23
C GLY A 93 -7.96 30.54 -27.10
N ASP A 94 -8.61 29.41 -27.40
CA ASP A 94 -8.92 28.38 -26.41
C ASP A 94 -7.65 27.66 -25.95
N TYR A 95 -7.64 27.24 -24.69
CA TYR A 95 -6.54 26.47 -24.11
C TYR A 95 -6.99 25.05 -23.78
N LEU A 96 -6.31 24.08 -24.36
CA LEU A 96 -6.54 22.66 -24.13
C LEU A 96 -5.32 22.06 -23.43
N GLU A 97 -5.54 21.28 -22.38
CA GLU A 97 -4.48 20.56 -21.67
C GLU A 97 -4.63 19.05 -21.90
N PHE A 98 -3.53 18.40 -22.25
CA PHE A 98 -3.43 16.98 -22.54
C PHE A 98 -2.47 16.33 -21.52
N PRO A 99 -2.99 15.83 -20.39
CA PRO A 99 -2.17 15.20 -19.37
C PRO A 99 -1.60 13.86 -19.86
N CYS A 100 -0.33 13.62 -19.59
CA CYS A 100 0.43 12.47 -20.05
C CYS A 100 0.95 11.64 -18.86
N TYR A 101 1.88 12.23 -18.10
CA TYR A 101 2.53 11.64 -16.92
C TYR A 101 3.06 10.22 -17.14
N ARG A 102 3.64 9.96 -18.31
CA ARG A 102 4.22 8.67 -18.72
C ARG A 102 5.59 8.85 -19.40
N TRP A 103 6.38 7.79 -19.28
CA TRP A 103 7.58 7.56 -20.07
C TRP A 103 7.20 7.17 -21.51
N ILE A 104 7.86 7.80 -22.47
CA ILE A 104 7.84 7.51 -23.91
C ILE A 104 9.21 6.93 -24.24
N THR A 105 9.25 5.63 -24.53
CA THR A 105 10.49 4.84 -24.58
C THR A 105 10.79 4.30 -25.97
N ASP A 106 9.76 3.89 -26.71
CA ASP A 106 9.90 3.32 -28.06
C ASP A 106 9.50 4.33 -29.14
N GLU A 107 9.78 3.97 -30.39
CA GLU A 107 9.41 4.79 -31.55
C GLU A 107 7.93 4.63 -31.93
N LYS A 108 7.07 4.17 -31.01
CA LYS A 108 5.64 4.02 -31.26
C LYS A 108 4.93 5.35 -31.05
N GLU A 109 3.88 5.53 -31.85
CA GLU A 109 2.96 6.64 -31.69
C GLU A 109 2.20 6.50 -30.36
N VAL A 110 2.24 7.56 -29.56
CA VAL A 110 1.55 7.67 -28.29
C VAL A 110 0.44 8.71 -28.42
N VAL A 111 -0.80 8.30 -28.15
CA VAL A 111 -1.98 9.15 -28.34
C VAL A 111 -2.56 9.62 -27.01
N PHE A 112 -2.84 10.91 -26.92
CA PHE A 112 -3.31 11.63 -25.74
C PHE A 112 -4.69 12.21 -25.93
N ARG A 113 -5.43 12.23 -24.82
CA ARG A 113 -6.74 12.83 -24.63
C ARG A 113 -6.61 14.12 -23.85
N ASP A 114 -7.61 14.98 -23.98
CA ASP A 114 -7.71 16.17 -23.14
C ASP A 114 -7.88 15.80 -21.65
N GLY A 115 -7.69 16.80 -20.80
CA GLY A 115 -7.66 16.64 -19.35
C GLY A 115 -9.01 16.33 -18.72
N GLN A 116 -10.12 16.62 -19.37
CA GLN A 116 -11.44 16.41 -18.79
C GLN A 116 -11.73 14.92 -18.63
N ALA A 117 -12.19 14.52 -17.44
CA ALA A 117 -12.59 13.13 -17.25
C ALA A 117 -13.91 12.85 -17.98
N LYS A 118 -14.01 11.66 -18.58
CA LYS A 118 -15.17 11.24 -19.37
C LYS A 118 -15.51 9.79 -19.10
N LEU A 119 -16.80 9.51 -18.89
CA LEU A 119 -17.36 8.17 -18.96
C LEU A 119 -17.48 7.72 -20.41
N PHE A 120 -17.77 6.44 -20.64
CA PHE A 120 -17.91 5.92 -22.00
C PHE A 120 -19.07 6.59 -22.77
N ASP A 121 -20.19 6.87 -22.10
CA ASP A 121 -21.36 7.48 -22.73
C ASP A 121 -21.18 8.97 -23.04
N ASP A 122 -20.23 9.63 -22.39
CA ASP A 122 -19.83 11.01 -22.73
C ASP A 122 -19.09 11.10 -24.07
N GLU A 123 -18.62 9.97 -24.60
CA GLU A 123 -17.85 9.92 -25.85
C GLU A 123 -18.77 10.15 -27.05
N LYS A 124 -18.70 11.34 -27.65
CA LYS A 124 -19.61 11.73 -28.75
C LYS A 124 -19.15 11.24 -30.12
N THR A 125 -17.84 11.08 -30.34
CA THR A 125 -17.28 10.83 -31.66
C THR A 125 -16.71 9.41 -31.79
N GLN A 126 -16.72 8.85 -33.01
CA GLN A 126 -16.15 7.53 -33.27
C GLN A 126 -14.62 7.50 -33.07
N ILE A 127 -13.94 8.62 -33.31
CA ILE A 127 -12.50 8.78 -33.08
C ILE A 127 -12.17 8.50 -31.62
N LEU A 128 -12.91 9.11 -30.69
CA LEU A 128 -12.70 8.96 -29.26
C LEU A 128 -13.08 7.56 -28.76
N LYS A 129 -14.22 7.00 -29.21
CA LYS A 129 -14.62 5.63 -28.89
C LYS A 129 -13.62 4.58 -29.42
N HIS A 130 -13.00 4.84 -30.56
CA HIS A 130 -11.98 3.96 -31.11
C HIS A 130 -10.67 4.05 -30.30
N HIS A 131 -10.22 5.27 -29.97
CA HIS A 131 -9.04 5.51 -29.13
C HIS A 131 -9.17 4.81 -27.77
N ARG A 132 -10.31 4.99 -27.08
CA ARG A 132 -10.57 4.40 -25.76
C ARG A 132 -10.52 2.87 -25.78
N ARG A 133 -11.14 2.22 -26.77
CA ARG A 133 -11.09 0.76 -26.95
C ARG A 133 -9.68 0.26 -27.23
N LYS A 134 -8.97 0.91 -28.15
CA LYS A 134 -7.59 0.54 -28.51
C LYS A 134 -6.64 0.69 -27.31
N GLU A 135 -6.80 1.76 -26.52
CA GLU A 135 -6.03 1.94 -25.28
C GLU A 135 -6.22 0.75 -24.32
N LEU A 136 -7.47 0.35 -24.06
CA LEU A 136 -7.75 -0.78 -23.17
C LEU A 136 -7.21 -2.11 -23.72
N GLU A 137 -7.37 -2.37 -25.03
CA GLU A 137 -6.81 -3.56 -25.68
C GLU A 137 -5.28 -3.64 -25.54
N GLU A 138 -4.58 -2.52 -25.72
CA GLU A 138 -3.12 -2.44 -25.56
C GLU A 138 -2.72 -2.64 -24.09
N ARG A 139 -3.43 -2.00 -23.15
CA ARG A 139 -3.16 -2.15 -21.72
C ARG A 139 -3.41 -3.57 -21.23
N GLN A 140 -4.45 -4.26 -21.70
CA GLN A 140 -4.71 -5.65 -21.32
C GLN A 140 -3.65 -6.62 -21.82
N LYS A 141 -2.97 -6.30 -22.94
CA LYS A 141 -1.80 -7.04 -23.43
C LYS A 141 -0.54 -6.76 -22.61
N LEU A 142 -0.38 -5.52 -22.16
CA LEU A 142 0.81 -5.05 -21.43
C LEU A 142 0.78 -5.42 -19.94
N TYR A 143 -0.37 -5.29 -19.28
CA TYR A 143 -0.57 -5.56 -17.87
C TYR A 143 -1.35 -6.85 -17.71
N ARG A 144 -0.65 -7.99 -17.62
CA ARG A 144 -1.29 -9.30 -17.49
C ARG A 144 -1.22 -9.78 -16.05
N TRP A 145 -2.20 -10.61 -15.68
CA TRP A 145 -2.20 -11.31 -14.41
C TRP A 145 -1.30 -12.55 -14.48
N ALA A 146 -0.56 -12.81 -13.41
CA ALA A 146 0.18 -14.04 -13.20
C ALA A 146 -0.01 -14.53 -11.76
N GLU A 147 0.20 -15.83 -11.57
CA GLU A 147 0.23 -16.46 -10.25
C GLU A 147 1.69 -16.65 -9.84
N TRP A 148 2.13 -15.96 -8.79
CA TRP A 148 3.48 -16.14 -8.24
C TRP A 148 3.58 -17.40 -7.36
N HIS A 149 2.63 -17.60 -6.45
CA HIS A 149 2.48 -18.81 -5.64
C HIS A 149 1.02 -19.28 -5.60
N PRO A 150 0.78 -20.60 -5.50
CA PRO A 150 -0.58 -21.14 -5.35
C PRO A 150 -1.31 -20.52 -4.15
N GLY A 151 -2.55 -20.09 -4.37
CA GLY A 151 -3.42 -19.54 -3.33
C GLY A 151 -3.14 -18.08 -2.95
N PHE A 152 -2.13 -17.42 -3.54
CA PHE A 152 -1.95 -15.98 -3.41
C PHE A 152 -2.96 -15.22 -4.29
N PRO A 153 -3.26 -13.94 -3.98
CA PRO A 153 -3.82 -13.02 -4.97
C PRO A 153 -2.97 -13.02 -6.24
N LEU A 154 -3.61 -12.97 -7.42
CA LEU A 154 -2.85 -12.82 -8.66
C LEU A 154 -2.14 -11.46 -8.66
N ASN A 155 -0.97 -11.42 -9.29
CA ASN A 155 -0.09 -10.26 -9.36
C ASN A 155 0.25 -9.92 -10.81
N ILE A 156 1.09 -8.90 -11.02
CA ILE A 156 1.59 -8.57 -12.36
C ILE A 156 2.42 -9.72 -12.95
N ASP A 157 2.25 -9.97 -14.25
CA ASP A 157 3.06 -10.90 -15.04
C ASP A 157 4.44 -10.30 -15.38
N ALA A 158 5.31 -10.25 -14.37
CA ALA A 158 6.71 -9.88 -14.50
C ALA A 158 7.54 -10.59 -13.43
N LYS A 159 8.66 -11.19 -13.81
CA LYS A 159 9.54 -11.93 -12.88
C LYS A 159 10.54 -11.04 -12.17
N SER A 160 10.90 -9.92 -12.78
CA SER A 160 11.87 -8.96 -12.26
C SER A 160 11.39 -7.53 -12.49
N HIS A 161 11.93 -6.59 -11.72
CA HIS A 161 11.58 -5.18 -11.86
C HIS A 161 11.82 -4.63 -13.27
N LYS A 162 12.88 -5.10 -13.94
CA LYS A 162 13.26 -4.67 -15.30
C LYS A 162 12.26 -5.08 -16.38
N GLU A 163 11.52 -6.16 -16.17
CA GLU A 163 10.48 -6.64 -17.09
C GLU A 163 9.20 -5.81 -17.02
N LEU A 164 9.02 -4.99 -15.97
CA LEU A 164 7.85 -4.13 -15.85
C LEU A 164 7.85 -3.07 -16.95
N PRO A 165 6.66 -2.68 -17.47
CA PRO A 165 6.54 -1.50 -18.31
C PRO A 165 7.13 -0.27 -17.61
N ARG A 166 7.91 0.54 -18.32
CA ARG A 166 8.63 1.71 -17.76
C ARG A 166 7.73 2.63 -16.93
N ASN A 167 6.47 2.77 -17.34
CA ASN A 167 5.44 3.58 -16.67
C ASN A 167 5.06 3.16 -15.25
N ILE A 168 5.39 1.94 -14.84
CA ILE A 168 5.15 1.43 -13.49
C ILE A 168 6.43 1.00 -12.79
N GLN A 169 7.60 1.28 -13.37
CA GLN A 169 8.89 1.13 -12.71
C GLN A 169 9.15 2.29 -11.74
N PHE A 170 10.22 2.18 -10.95
CA PHE A 170 10.74 3.30 -10.17
C PHE A 170 11.38 4.33 -11.09
N ASP A 171 11.36 5.59 -10.66
CA ASP A 171 12.09 6.66 -11.36
C ASP A 171 13.61 6.40 -11.37
N SER A 172 14.11 5.73 -10.31
CA SER A 172 15.49 5.22 -10.22
C SER A 172 15.50 3.77 -9.74
N GLU A 173 16.05 2.86 -10.55
CA GLU A 173 16.15 1.44 -10.24
C GLU A 173 16.97 1.17 -8.97
N LYS A 174 18.04 1.94 -8.74
CA LYS A 174 18.89 1.85 -7.54
C LYS A 174 18.33 2.64 -6.34
N GLY A 175 17.33 3.49 -6.55
CA GLY A 175 16.75 4.31 -5.48
C GLY A 175 15.90 3.49 -4.50
N VAL A 176 15.32 2.38 -4.97
CA VAL A 176 14.42 1.52 -4.19
C VAL A 176 14.76 0.05 -4.48
N ASP A 177 15.91 -0.39 -3.95
CA ASP A 177 16.41 -1.77 -4.05
C ASP A 177 16.63 -2.33 -2.64
N PHE A 178 16.05 -3.50 -2.32
CA PHE A 178 16.05 -4.01 -0.95
C PHE A 178 17.45 -4.35 -0.46
N ILE A 179 18.27 -4.97 -1.33
CA ILE A 179 19.64 -5.35 -0.98
C ILE A 179 20.47 -4.10 -0.72
N LEU A 180 20.42 -3.11 -1.62
CA LEU A 180 21.18 -1.88 -1.45
C LEU A 180 20.71 -1.09 -0.22
N ASN A 181 19.41 -0.98 -0.01
CA ASN A 181 18.84 -0.23 1.12
C ASN A 181 19.18 -0.88 2.46
N TYR A 182 19.12 -2.20 2.56
CA TYR A 182 19.43 -2.92 3.79
C TYR A 182 20.93 -2.86 4.10
N THR A 183 21.79 -3.03 3.10
CA THR A 183 23.24 -2.87 3.27
C THR A 183 23.61 -1.46 3.70
N LYS A 184 23.08 -0.44 3.02
CA LYS A 184 23.30 0.96 3.42
C LYS A 184 22.76 1.27 4.81
N ALA A 185 21.60 0.70 5.18
CA ALA A 185 21.07 0.87 6.53
C ALA A 185 22.01 0.24 7.56
N MET A 186 22.51 -0.97 7.33
CA MET A 186 23.47 -1.61 8.25
C MET A 186 24.78 -0.82 8.39
N GLU A 187 25.26 -0.21 7.31
CA GLU A 187 26.42 0.70 7.33
C GLU A 187 26.12 1.97 8.13
N ASN A 188 25.00 2.63 7.86
CA ASN A 188 24.58 3.86 8.55
C ASN A 188 24.29 3.64 10.04
N LEU A 189 23.85 2.44 10.41
CA LEU A 189 23.58 2.03 11.78
C LEU A 189 24.83 1.46 12.48
N TYR A 190 25.98 1.41 11.80
CA TYR A 190 27.26 0.89 12.32
C TYR A 190 27.18 -0.57 12.82
N ILE A 191 26.33 -1.39 12.19
CA ILE A 191 26.12 -2.80 12.52
C ILE A 191 26.65 -3.76 11.45
N ASN A 192 27.32 -3.25 10.41
CA ASN A 192 27.92 -4.04 9.33
C ASN A 192 28.85 -5.16 9.83
N ARG A 193 29.54 -4.97 10.96
CA ARG A 193 30.37 -6.02 11.60
C ARG A 193 29.60 -7.28 12.01
N PHE A 194 28.28 -7.17 12.22
CA PHE A 194 27.42 -8.26 12.67
C PHE A 194 26.71 -9.00 11.51
N MET A 195 26.81 -8.50 10.27
CA MET A 195 26.04 -8.96 9.11
C MET A 195 26.19 -10.47 8.80
N HIS A 196 27.26 -11.10 9.27
CA HIS A 196 27.55 -12.51 9.05
C HIS A 196 27.66 -13.34 10.35
N MET A 197 27.36 -12.75 11.50
CA MET A 197 27.52 -13.40 12.81
C MET A 197 26.27 -14.18 13.24
N PHE A 198 25.72 -15.02 12.37
CA PHE A 198 24.47 -15.76 12.62
C PHE A 198 24.55 -16.79 13.75
N GLN A 199 25.76 -17.21 14.14
CA GLN A 199 26.00 -18.21 15.20
C GLN A 199 26.46 -17.58 16.53
N SER A 200 26.44 -16.25 16.64
CA SER A 200 26.85 -15.54 17.85
C SER A 200 25.65 -14.97 18.57
N SER A 201 25.46 -15.34 19.84
CA SER A 201 24.44 -14.73 20.70
C SER A 201 24.99 -13.47 21.37
N TRP A 202 24.10 -12.54 21.71
CA TRP A 202 24.42 -11.46 22.66
C TRP A 202 24.76 -12.07 24.02
N SER A 203 25.81 -11.55 24.65
CA SER A 203 26.27 -12.08 25.95
C SER A 203 25.28 -11.79 27.08
N ASP A 204 24.64 -10.63 27.03
CA ASP A 204 23.57 -10.18 27.92
C ASP A 204 22.75 -9.07 27.22
N PHE A 205 21.72 -8.55 27.90
CA PHE A 205 20.93 -7.42 27.36
C PHE A 205 21.76 -6.14 27.17
N ALA A 206 22.77 -5.90 28.01
CA ALA A 206 23.60 -4.70 27.94
C ALA A 206 24.50 -4.69 26.69
N ASP A 207 24.85 -5.86 26.17
CA ASP A 207 25.60 -6.03 24.92
C ASP A 207 24.83 -5.46 23.72
N PHE A 208 23.55 -5.84 23.58
CA PHE A 208 22.68 -5.28 22.54
C PHE A 208 22.34 -3.81 22.81
N GLU A 209 22.11 -3.43 24.07
CA GLU A 209 21.80 -2.04 24.47
C GLU A 209 22.88 -1.06 24.00
N LYS A 210 24.18 -1.40 24.15
CA LYS A 210 25.30 -0.56 23.69
C LYS A 210 25.26 -0.21 22.20
N ILE A 211 24.64 -1.08 21.39
CA ILE A 211 24.44 -0.85 19.96
C ILE A 211 23.16 -0.05 19.75
N PHE A 212 22.07 -0.49 20.39
CA PHE A 212 20.75 0.09 20.23
C PHE A 212 20.69 1.57 20.59
N VAL A 213 21.33 2.00 21.70
CA VAL A 213 21.32 3.41 22.13
C VAL A 213 21.90 4.37 21.09
N LYS A 214 22.80 3.91 20.21
CA LYS A 214 23.42 4.72 19.16
C LYS A 214 22.50 4.98 17.98
N ILE A 215 21.48 4.16 17.80
CA ILE A 215 20.58 4.16 16.65
C ILE A 215 19.11 4.39 17.02
N SER A 216 18.83 4.46 18.32
CA SER A 216 17.48 4.61 18.83
C SER A 216 16.84 5.94 18.44
N ASN A 217 15.52 5.93 18.40
CA ASN A 217 14.68 7.12 18.36
C ASN A 217 13.81 7.19 19.62
N THR A 218 13.03 8.26 19.76
CA THR A 218 12.21 8.51 20.96
C THR A 218 11.30 7.34 21.34
N ILE A 219 10.63 6.72 20.37
CA ILE A 219 9.70 5.61 20.66
C ILE A 219 10.47 4.34 20.99
N SER A 220 11.54 4.05 20.24
CA SER A 220 12.31 2.84 20.44
C SER A 220 13.07 2.85 21.78
N GLU A 221 13.55 4.03 22.21
CA GLU A 221 14.15 4.23 23.54
C GLU A 221 13.10 4.05 24.66
N TYR A 222 11.89 4.58 24.48
CA TYR A 222 10.79 4.35 25.41
C TYR A 222 10.45 2.85 25.53
N VAL A 223 10.40 2.13 24.41
CA VAL A 223 10.21 0.67 24.42
C VAL A 223 11.34 -0.02 25.19
N MET A 224 12.61 0.34 24.96
CA MET A 224 13.74 -0.24 25.68
C MET A 224 13.63 -0.07 27.20
N GLN A 225 13.07 1.05 27.66
CA GLN A 225 12.88 1.31 29.09
C GLN A 225 11.67 0.55 29.69
N HIS A 226 10.62 0.32 28.90
CA HIS A 226 9.32 -0.15 29.40
C HIS A 226 8.86 -1.52 28.85
N TRP A 227 9.64 -2.21 28.01
CA TRP A 227 9.21 -3.45 27.34
C TRP A 227 8.85 -4.60 28.28
N GLN A 228 9.38 -4.61 29.51
CA GLN A 228 9.05 -5.62 30.52
C GLN A 228 7.71 -5.36 31.21
N GLU A 229 7.15 -4.16 31.09
CA GLU A 229 5.89 -3.76 31.75
C GLU A 229 4.68 -4.36 31.03
N ASP A 230 3.74 -4.89 31.82
CA ASP A 230 2.48 -5.46 31.30
C ASP A 230 1.63 -4.42 30.59
N PHE A 231 1.66 -3.17 31.07
CA PHE A 231 0.98 -2.06 30.40
C PHE A 231 1.55 -1.80 29.01
N MET A 232 2.87 -1.71 28.86
CA MET A 232 3.47 -1.46 27.55
C MET A 232 3.26 -2.64 26.58
N PHE A 233 3.20 -3.87 27.11
CA PHE A 233 2.82 -5.05 26.33
C PHE A 233 1.38 -4.93 25.82
N GLY A 234 0.41 -4.66 26.70
CA GLY A 234 -1.00 -4.52 26.33
C GLY A 234 -1.27 -3.31 25.42
N TYR A 235 -0.58 -2.20 25.66
CA TYR A 235 -0.68 -0.96 24.87
C TYR A 235 -0.36 -1.18 23.40
N GLN A 236 0.62 -2.05 23.08
CA GLN A 236 1.01 -2.33 21.70
C GLN A 236 -0.08 -2.99 20.86
N PHE A 237 -1.03 -3.70 21.47
CA PHE A 237 -2.18 -4.26 20.73
C PHE A 237 -3.18 -3.21 20.27
N LEU A 238 -3.18 -2.03 20.88
CA LEU A 238 -4.03 -0.91 20.50
C LEU A 238 -3.28 0.12 19.64
N ASN A 239 -2.02 0.38 19.96
CA ASN A 239 -1.28 1.54 19.45
C ASN A 239 0.14 1.22 19.00
N GLY A 240 0.50 -0.06 18.91
CA GLY A 240 1.79 -0.51 18.37
C GLY A 240 1.78 -0.62 16.85
N CYS A 241 2.68 -1.42 16.30
CA CYS A 241 2.79 -1.61 14.85
C CYS A 241 1.70 -2.51 14.25
N ASN A 242 1.06 -3.38 15.06
CA ASN A 242 0.05 -4.33 14.60
C ASN A 242 -1.28 -4.25 15.37
N PRO A 243 -1.96 -3.09 15.37
CA PRO A 243 -3.12 -2.85 16.24
C PRO A 243 -4.43 -3.40 15.68
N VAL A 244 -4.42 -4.60 15.08
CA VAL A 244 -5.55 -5.15 14.30
C VAL A 244 -6.04 -6.52 14.76
N LEU A 245 -5.37 -7.16 15.73
CA LEU A 245 -5.69 -8.54 16.14
C LEU A 245 -6.57 -8.64 17.37
N ILE A 246 -6.44 -7.70 18.30
CA ILE A 246 -7.16 -7.73 19.57
C ILE A 246 -8.66 -7.59 19.37
N LYS A 247 -9.44 -8.45 20.01
CA LYS A 247 -10.91 -8.39 20.01
C LYS A 247 -11.46 -8.55 21.41
N LYS A 248 -12.66 -8.06 21.64
CA LYS A 248 -13.42 -8.31 22.88
C LYS A 248 -13.70 -9.80 22.99
N CYS A 249 -13.44 -10.39 24.15
CA CYS A 249 -13.73 -11.79 24.41
C CYS A 249 -15.21 -11.90 24.83
N ILE A 250 -16.01 -12.63 24.04
CA ILE A 250 -17.43 -12.89 24.34
C ILE A 250 -17.60 -14.22 25.08
N GLU A 251 -16.75 -15.20 24.75
CA GLU A 251 -16.68 -16.52 25.37
C GLU A 251 -15.23 -16.99 25.32
N LEU A 252 -14.76 -17.67 26.36
CA LEU A 252 -13.43 -18.28 26.37
C LEU A 252 -13.38 -19.46 25.39
N PRO A 253 -12.36 -19.54 24.52
CA PRO A 253 -12.15 -20.71 23.68
C PRO A 253 -11.94 -21.97 24.54
N LYS A 254 -12.61 -23.08 24.19
CA LYS A 254 -12.42 -24.37 24.90
C LYS A 254 -10.97 -24.86 24.92
N LYS A 255 -10.19 -24.46 23.91
CA LYS A 255 -8.75 -24.73 23.78
C LYS A 255 -7.87 -23.91 24.75
N PHE A 256 -8.48 -22.99 25.51
CA PHE A 256 -7.81 -22.12 26.45
C PHE A 256 -8.52 -22.14 27.83
N PRO A 257 -8.28 -23.20 28.64
CA PRO A 257 -9.02 -23.46 29.87
C PRO A 257 -8.55 -22.59 31.06
N VAL A 258 -8.61 -21.26 30.90
CA VAL A 258 -8.33 -20.30 31.98
C VAL A 258 -9.51 -20.31 32.97
N THR A 259 -9.22 -20.39 34.26
CA THR A 259 -10.24 -20.34 35.33
C THR A 259 -10.19 -19.02 36.09
N THR A 260 -11.24 -18.72 36.84
CA THR A 260 -11.27 -17.53 37.71
C THR A 260 -10.15 -17.57 38.75
N GLU A 261 -9.86 -18.72 39.35
CA GLU A 261 -8.82 -18.87 40.36
C GLU A 261 -7.42 -18.54 39.81
N MET A 262 -7.17 -18.85 38.53
CA MET A 262 -5.89 -18.55 37.89
C MET A 262 -5.65 -17.05 37.74
N VAL A 263 -6.69 -16.28 37.45
CA VAL A 263 -6.58 -14.84 37.13
C VAL A 263 -7.09 -13.93 38.22
N GLU A 264 -7.52 -14.48 39.37
CA GLU A 264 -8.10 -13.74 40.49
C GLU A 264 -7.22 -12.56 40.92
N TYR A 265 -5.90 -12.76 41.00
CA TYR A 265 -4.94 -11.71 41.35
C TYR A 265 -4.94 -10.52 40.38
N SER A 266 -5.34 -10.73 39.12
CA SER A 266 -5.37 -9.70 38.08
C SER A 266 -6.72 -8.97 37.98
N LEU A 267 -7.79 -9.52 38.58
CA LEU A 267 -9.14 -8.94 38.51
C LEU A 267 -9.34 -7.93 39.64
N GLU A 268 -9.78 -6.71 39.31
CA GLU A 268 -9.81 -5.59 40.26
C GLU A 268 -11.22 -5.27 40.80
N ARG A 269 -12.27 -5.93 40.27
CA ARG A 269 -13.68 -5.58 40.57
C ARG A 269 -14.39 -6.54 41.52
N ASN A 270 -13.68 -7.52 42.10
CA ASN A 270 -14.28 -8.61 42.88
C ASN A 270 -15.37 -9.37 42.11
N LEU A 271 -15.12 -9.61 40.82
CA LEU A 271 -16.00 -10.34 39.92
C LEU A 271 -15.29 -11.60 39.44
N THR A 272 -16.04 -12.63 39.07
CA THR A 272 -15.48 -13.83 38.42
C THR A 272 -15.05 -13.50 36.99
N LEU A 273 -14.20 -14.33 36.39
CA LEU A 273 -13.76 -14.16 35.00
C LEU A 273 -14.96 -14.14 34.04
N GLU A 274 -15.96 -14.99 34.26
CA GLU A 274 -17.17 -15.05 33.44
C GLU A 274 -18.03 -13.79 33.58
N GLN A 275 -18.04 -13.17 34.76
CA GLN A 275 -18.71 -11.89 34.98
C GLN A 275 -17.97 -10.75 34.27
N GLU A 276 -16.64 -10.73 34.31
CA GLU A 276 -15.83 -9.73 33.59
C GLU A 276 -15.94 -9.86 32.07
N ILE A 277 -16.06 -11.08 31.54
CA ILE A 277 -16.39 -11.35 30.13
C ILE A 277 -17.76 -10.76 29.77
N LYS A 278 -18.79 -11.02 30.58
CA LYS A 278 -20.14 -10.48 30.36
C LYS A 278 -20.21 -8.97 30.42
N LEU A 279 -19.41 -8.33 31.29
CA LEU A 279 -19.26 -6.88 31.35
C LEU A 279 -18.41 -6.33 30.21
N GLY A 280 -17.71 -7.19 29.47
CA GLY A 280 -16.90 -6.78 28.34
C GLY A 280 -15.53 -6.19 28.72
N ASN A 281 -14.99 -6.57 29.87
CA ASN A 281 -13.67 -6.12 30.31
C ASN A 281 -12.54 -7.08 29.91
N ILE A 282 -12.86 -8.20 29.26
CA ILE A 282 -11.88 -9.20 28.82
C ILE A 282 -11.71 -9.15 27.30
N PHE A 283 -10.45 -9.25 26.87
CA PHE A 283 -10.02 -9.20 25.48
C PHE A 283 -9.15 -10.41 25.19
N ILE A 284 -9.05 -10.76 23.91
CA ILE A 284 -8.28 -11.91 23.48
C ILE A 284 -7.53 -11.60 22.18
N VAL A 285 -6.31 -12.14 22.08
CA VAL A 285 -5.54 -12.22 20.85
C VAL A 285 -5.19 -13.69 20.64
N ASP A 286 -5.61 -14.25 19.50
CA ASP A 286 -5.41 -15.67 19.16
C ASP A 286 -4.59 -15.78 17.89
N TYR A 287 -3.43 -16.43 17.98
CA TYR A 287 -2.48 -16.62 16.89
C TYR A 287 -2.64 -17.96 16.18
N GLU A 288 -3.83 -18.56 16.19
CA GLU A 288 -4.16 -19.84 15.54
C GLU A 288 -3.66 -19.95 14.08
N LEU A 289 -3.56 -18.83 13.35
CA LEU A 289 -3.02 -18.84 11.99
C LEU A 289 -1.59 -19.39 11.89
N LEU A 290 -0.79 -19.27 12.96
CA LEU A 290 0.58 -19.77 13.07
C LEU A 290 0.68 -21.25 13.44
N ASP A 291 -0.42 -21.89 13.84
CA ASP A 291 -0.40 -23.27 14.31
C ASP A 291 0.01 -24.22 13.19
N ASP A 292 0.99 -25.10 13.41
CA ASP A 292 1.57 -25.94 12.35
C ASP A 292 2.12 -25.19 11.11
N VAL A 293 2.48 -23.91 11.24
CA VAL A 293 3.25 -23.23 10.17
C VAL A 293 4.67 -23.75 10.14
N GLU A 294 5.17 -24.03 8.94
CA GLU A 294 6.55 -24.48 8.78
C GLU A 294 7.56 -23.43 9.25
N VAL A 295 8.46 -23.90 10.11
CA VAL A 295 9.58 -23.10 10.60
C VAL A 295 10.72 -23.07 9.59
N ASN A 296 11.45 -21.97 9.59
CA ASN A 296 12.61 -21.76 8.75
C ASN A 296 13.73 -22.76 9.06
N LYS A 297 14.11 -23.53 8.03
CA LYS A 297 15.19 -24.55 8.07
C LYS A 297 16.32 -24.24 7.08
N THR A 298 16.40 -23.01 6.56
CA THR A 298 17.42 -22.64 5.56
C THR A 298 18.83 -22.59 6.14
N ASP A 299 18.97 -22.36 7.46
CA ASP A 299 20.23 -22.48 8.19
C ASP A 299 20.24 -23.80 8.99
N PRO A 300 21.01 -24.82 8.56
CA PRO A 300 21.09 -26.09 9.27
C PRO A 300 21.83 -26.00 10.61
N CYS A 301 22.59 -24.92 10.85
CA CYS A 301 23.34 -24.72 12.09
C CYS A 301 22.49 -24.08 13.20
N THR A 302 21.33 -23.52 12.86
CA THR A 302 20.44 -22.86 13.84
C THR A 302 19.02 -23.36 13.72
N ALA A 303 18.59 -24.18 14.67
CA ALA A 303 17.19 -24.54 14.82
C ALA A 303 16.38 -23.29 15.22
N GLN A 304 15.41 -22.93 14.39
CA GLN A 304 14.44 -21.88 14.67
C GLN A 304 13.12 -22.50 15.15
N TYR A 305 12.25 -21.66 15.75
CA TYR A 305 11.03 -22.11 16.40
C TYR A 305 9.90 -21.10 16.17
N LEU A 306 8.67 -21.59 16.12
CA LEU A 306 7.44 -20.79 16.07
C LEU A 306 6.50 -21.25 17.19
N ALA A 307 5.61 -20.35 17.57
CA ALA A 307 4.52 -20.61 18.51
C ALA A 307 3.21 -20.05 17.93
N ALA A 308 2.08 -20.56 18.42
CA ALA A 308 0.75 -20.06 18.10
C ALA A 308 0.00 -19.71 19.41
N PRO A 309 0.37 -18.60 20.08
CA PRO A 309 -0.15 -18.31 21.41
C PRO A 309 -1.62 -17.89 21.43
N ILE A 310 -2.21 -17.98 22.62
CA ILE A 310 -3.48 -17.35 22.96
C ILE A 310 -3.22 -16.45 24.17
N CYS A 311 -3.50 -15.15 24.03
CA CYS A 311 -3.27 -14.14 25.06
C CYS A 311 -4.61 -13.56 25.52
N LEU A 312 -4.89 -13.68 26.83
CA LEU A 312 -6.04 -13.06 27.48
C LEU A 312 -5.61 -11.75 28.12
N LEU A 313 -6.39 -10.70 27.91
CA LEU A 313 -6.14 -9.37 28.47
C LEU A 313 -7.37 -8.85 29.22
N TYR A 314 -7.13 -7.98 30.19
CA TYR A 314 -8.14 -7.40 31.05
C TYR A 314 -8.05 -5.88 31.06
N LYS A 315 -9.21 -5.21 30.98
CA LYS A 315 -9.34 -3.77 31.17
C LYS A 315 -9.50 -3.44 32.65
N ASN A 316 -8.46 -2.86 33.20
CA ASN A 316 -8.40 -2.48 34.61
C ASN A 316 -9.27 -1.25 34.93
N LEU A 317 -9.29 -0.82 36.19
CA LEU A 317 -10.08 0.34 36.65
C LEU A 317 -9.60 1.67 36.05
N GLU A 318 -8.33 1.75 35.62
CA GLU A 318 -7.76 2.90 34.90
C GLU A 318 -8.03 2.87 33.39
N ASN A 319 -8.82 1.90 32.89
CA ASN A 319 -9.07 1.64 31.48
C ASN A 319 -7.82 1.24 30.66
N LYS A 320 -6.79 0.73 31.33
CA LYS A 320 -5.61 0.13 30.69
C LYS A 320 -5.88 -1.35 30.43
N ILE A 321 -5.44 -1.83 29.26
CA ILE A 321 -5.51 -3.25 28.91
C ILE A 321 -4.21 -3.92 29.31
N LEU A 322 -4.28 -4.94 30.16
CA LEU A 322 -3.14 -5.67 30.71
C LEU A 322 -3.26 -7.17 30.40
N PRO A 323 -2.16 -7.88 30.04
CA PRO A 323 -2.18 -9.33 29.90
C PRO A 323 -2.39 -10.03 31.25
N ILE A 324 -3.25 -11.05 31.28
CA ILE A 324 -3.57 -11.81 32.50
C ILE A 324 -3.35 -13.31 32.37
N ALA A 325 -3.30 -13.85 31.14
CA ALA A 325 -2.98 -15.25 30.89
C ALA A 325 -2.41 -15.43 29.48
N ILE A 326 -1.42 -16.31 29.33
CA ILE A 326 -0.82 -16.67 28.03
C ILE A 326 -0.64 -18.18 27.94
N GLN A 327 -1.22 -18.81 26.92
CA GLN A 327 -0.89 -20.19 26.51
C GLN A 327 -0.07 -20.13 25.22
N ILE A 328 1.05 -20.85 25.13
CA ILE A 328 2.02 -20.67 24.02
C ILE A 328 1.60 -21.39 22.73
N ASN A 329 0.93 -22.54 22.86
CA ASN A 329 0.40 -23.29 21.72
C ASN A 329 -1.13 -23.45 21.82
N GLN A 330 -1.75 -23.85 20.72
CA GLN A 330 -3.21 -23.93 20.60
C GLN A 330 -3.83 -25.05 21.46
N ALA A 331 -3.22 -26.23 21.49
CA ALA A 331 -3.79 -27.38 22.21
C ALA A 331 -3.43 -27.35 23.72
N PRO A 332 -4.42 -27.46 24.63
CA PRO A 332 -4.15 -27.53 26.06
C PRO A 332 -3.51 -28.88 26.41
N GLN A 333 -2.31 -28.86 26.98
CA GLN A 333 -1.54 -30.06 27.32
C GLN A 333 -0.67 -29.79 28.56
N GLN A 334 -0.26 -30.83 29.28
CA GLN A 334 0.63 -30.69 30.43
C GLN A 334 1.98 -30.01 30.07
N SER A 335 2.45 -30.20 28.84
CA SER A 335 3.65 -29.58 28.28
C SER A 335 3.42 -28.15 27.73
N ASN A 336 2.18 -27.67 27.73
CA ASN A 336 1.78 -26.34 27.26
C ASN A 336 1.01 -25.61 28.38
N PRO A 337 1.72 -25.17 29.43
CA PRO A 337 1.09 -24.51 30.57
C PRO A 337 0.51 -23.15 30.17
N ILE A 338 -0.45 -22.68 30.98
CA ILE A 338 -0.94 -21.32 30.92
C ILE A 338 -0.12 -20.49 31.89
N PHE A 339 0.67 -19.57 31.34
CA PHE A 339 1.51 -18.64 32.10
C PHE A 339 0.69 -17.46 32.59
N LEU A 340 0.99 -16.97 33.79
CA LEU A 340 0.29 -15.92 34.49
C LEU A 340 1.26 -14.83 34.96
N PRO A 341 0.81 -13.58 35.17
CA PRO A 341 1.63 -12.52 35.76
C PRO A 341 2.18 -12.85 37.16
N SER A 342 1.53 -13.79 37.87
CA SER A 342 1.94 -14.29 39.19
C SER A 342 3.06 -15.32 39.15
N ASP A 343 3.41 -15.83 37.97
CA ASP A 343 4.48 -16.83 37.83
C ASP A 343 5.87 -16.20 38.06
N ALA A 344 6.92 -17.03 38.00
CA ALA A 344 8.27 -16.53 38.13
C ALA A 344 8.57 -15.47 37.06
N LYS A 345 9.33 -14.44 37.44
CA LYS A 345 9.62 -13.26 36.61
C LYS A 345 9.95 -13.59 35.16
N TYR A 346 10.82 -14.58 34.93
CA TYR A 346 11.28 -14.92 33.59
C TYR A 346 10.33 -15.86 32.83
N ASP A 347 9.50 -16.64 33.52
CA ASP A 347 8.47 -17.46 32.88
C ASP A 347 7.42 -16.55 32.23
N TRP A 348 6.92 -15.56 32.99
CA TRP A 348 6.00 -14.57 32.47
C TRP A 348 6.61 -13.70 31.38
N LEU A 349 7.86 -13.24 31.58
CA LEU A 349 8.55 -12.42 30.60
C LEU A 349 8.76 -13.18 29.29
N LEU A 350 9.18 -14.44 29.34
CA LEU A 350 9.39 -15.26 28.16
C LEU A 350 8.08 -15.56 27.43
N ALA A 351 7.00 -15.83 28.17
CA ALA A 351 5.68 -16.01 27.57
C ALA A 351 5.24 -14.77 26.78
N LYS A 352 5.45 -13.57 27.31
CA LYS A 352 5.21 -12.31 26.60
C LYS A 352 6.13 -12.14 25.37
N ILE A 353 7.41 -12.49 25.46
CA ILE A 353 8.33 -12.43 24.31
C ILE A 353 7.83 -13.32 23.16
N TRP A 354 7.37 -14.53 23.45
CA TRP A 354 6.78 -15.43 22.45
C TRP A 354 5.54 -14.83 21.77
N VAL A 355 4.65 -14.20 22.55
CA VAL A 355 3.51 -13.48 21.97
C VAL A 355 3.96 -12.33 21.08
N ARG A 356 4.98 -11.54 21.46
CA ARG A 356 5.51 -10.47 20.62
C ARG A 356 6.17 -11.01 19.33
N SER A 357 6.83 -12.16 19.41
CA SER A 357 7.39 -12.85 18.23
C SER A 357 6.28 -13.27 17.27
N SER A 358 5.21 -13.89 17.77
CA SER A 358 4.04 -14.27 16.97
C SER A 358 3.33 -13.06 16.37
N ASP A 359 3.18 -11.96 17.13
CA ASP A 359 2.64 -10.70 16.63
C ASP A 359 3.47 -10.14 15.47
N PHE A 360 4.80 -10.18 15.60
CA PHE A 360 5.71 -9.75 14.54
C PHE A 360 5.56 -10.60 13.27
N HIS A 361 5.42 -11.92 13.38
CA HIS A 361 5.21 -12.79 12.23
C HIS A 361 3.87 -12.50 11.51
N ILE A 362 2.76 -12.36 12.26
CA ILE A 362 1.48 -11.98 11.67
C ILE A 362 1.55 -10.58 11.05
N HIS A 363 2.18 -9.63 11.74
CA HIS A 363 2.34 -8.27 11.25
C HIS A 363 3.06 -8.24 9.90
N GLN A 364 4.25 -8.84 9.79
CA GLN A 364 5.04 -8.75 8.56
C GLN A 364 4.35 -9.45 7.39
N THR A 365 3.82 -10.65 7.61
CA THR A 365 3.33 -11.50 6.51
C THR A 365 1.86 -11.24 6.17
N VAL A 366 0.99 -11.06 7.17
CA VAL A 366 -0.46 -10.94 6.94
C VAL A 366 -0.88 -9.47 6.93
N THR A 367 -0.62 -8.73 8.01
CA THR A 367 -1.08 -7.33 8.13
C THR A 367 -0.39 -6.43 7.12
N HIS A 368 0.93 -6.57 6.96
CA HIS A 368 1.75 -5.72 6.10
C HIS A 368 1.78 -6.25 4.67
N LEU A 369 2.38 -7.42 4.40
CA LEU A 369 2.52 -7.93 3.03
C LEU A 369 1.17 -8.24 2.37
N LEU A 370 0.37 -9.15 2.91
CA LEU A 370 -0.89 -9.54 2.26
C LEU A 370 -1.89 -8.37 2.22
N ARG A 371 -2.29 -7.87 3.39
CA ARG A 371 -3.47 -6.98 3.52
C ARG A 371 -3.22 -5.53 3.05
N THR A 372 -1.97 -5.13 2.83
CA THR A 372 -1.67 -3.83 2.20
C THR A 372 -0.99 -3.99 0.84
N HIS A 373 0.20 -4.58 0.78
CA HIS A 373 0.98 -4.65 -0.47
C HIS A 373 0.27 -5.45 -1.57
N LEU A 374 -0.06 -6.72 -1.32
CA LEU A 374 -0.61 -7.61 -2.36
C LEU A 374 -2.02 -7.16 -2.78
N ILE A 375 -2.86 -6.77 -1.83
CA ILE A 375 -4.21 -6.27 -2.13
C ILE A 375 -4.17 -4.95 -2.90
N SER A 376 -3.26 -4.04 -2.58
CA SER A 376 -3.14 -2.79 -3.35
C SER A 376 -2.62 -3.02 -4.77
N GLU A 377 -1.76 -4.03 -4.98
CA GLU A 377 -1.34 -4.44 -6.31
C GLU A 377 -2.50 -5.00 -7.13
N VAL A 378 -3.43 -5.75 -6.52
CA VAL A 378 -4.65 -6.20 -7.19
C VAL A 378 -5.45 -5.01 -7.74
N PHE A 379 -5.71 -3.99 -6.93
CA PHE A 379 -6.40 -2.78 -7.38
C PHE A 379 -5.61 -2.06 -8.49
N ALA A 380 -4.28 -1.99 -8.36
CA ALA A 380 -3.42 -1.34 -9.35
C ALA A 380 -3.48 -2.04 -10.71
N VAL A 381 -3.30 -3.36 -10.76
CA VAL A 381 -3.32 -4.14 -12.01
C VAL A 381 -4.70 -4.07 -12.68
N ALA A 382 -5.78 -4.23 -11.92
CA ALA A 382 -7.13 -4.09 -12.45
C ALA A 382 -7.38 -2.68 -13.02
N MET A 383 -6.94 -1.63 -12.31
CA MET A 383 -7.09 -0.24 -12.77
C MET A 383 -6.37 -0.02 -14.09
N PHE A 384 -5.12 -0.48 -14.21
CA PHE A 384 -4.37 -0.37 -15.47
C PHE A 384 -5.03 -1.15 -16.61
N ARG A 385 -5.66 -2.29 -16.33
CA ARG A 385 -6.27 -3.15 -17.36
C ARG A 385 -7.63 -2.67 -17.85
N GLN A 386 -8.46 -2.08 -16.97
CA GLN A 386 -9.88 -1.90 -17.24
C GLN A 386 -10.32 -0.44 -17.32
N LEU A 387 -9.53 0.51 -16.81
CA LEU A 387 -9.89 1.93 -16.78
C LEU A 387 -8.96 2.75 -17.69
N PRO A 388 -9.45 3.38 -18.77
CA PRO A 388 -8.64 4.20 -19.66
C PRO A 388 -8.17 5.48 -18.95
N ALA A 389 -7.11 6.13 -19.46
CA ALA A 389 -6.52 7.30 -18.80
C ALA A 389 -7.50 8.45 -18.56
N VAL A 390 -8.55 8.53 -19.39
CA VAL A 390 -9.56 9.58 -19.33
C VAL A 390 -10.70 9.29 -18.34
N HIS A 391 -10.82 8.06 -17.84
CA HIS A 391 -11.86 7.68 -16.88
C HIS A 391 -11.67 8.43 -15.54
N PRO A 392 -12.73 8.98 -14.92
CA PRO A 392 -12.63 9.73 -13.66
C PRO A 392 -11.98 8.91 -12.54
N LEU A 393 -12.38 7.64 -12.39
CA LEU A 393 -11.76 6.73 -11.41
C LEU A 393 -10.25 6.50 -11.65
N PHE A 394 -9.79 6.40 -12.91
CA PHE A 394 -8.36 6.28 -13.21
C PHE A 394 -7.59 7.53 -12.77
N LYS A 395 -8.11 8.71 -13.09
CA LYS A 395 -7.50 10.00 -12.71
C LYS A 395 -7.50 10.20 -11.19
N TRP A 396 -8.48 9.67 -10.48
CA TRP A 396 -8.54 9.73 -9.03
C TRP A 396 -7.51 8.79 -8.37
N ILE A 397 -7.47 7.51 -8.75
CA ILE A 397 -6.52 6.53 -8.18
C ILE A 397 -5.07 6.94 -8.52
N ARG A 398 -4.87 7.52 -9.71
CA ARG A 398 -3.59 8.01 -10.21
C ARG A 398 -3.69 9.51 -10.57
N PRO A 399 -3.74 10.41 -9.59
CA PRO A 399 -3.69 11.82 -9.87
C PRO A 399 -2.26 12.22 -10.30
N PRO A 400 -2.14 13.26 -11.13
CA PRO A 400 -0.85 13.82 -11.45
C PRO A 400 -0.19 14.45 -10.22
N LYS A 401 1.15 14.38 -10.14
CA LYS A 401 1.93 15.08 -9.11
C LYS A 401 1.67 16.59 -9.24
N LEU A 402 0.84 17.16 -8.36
CA LEU A 402 0.79 18.61 -8.13
C LEU A 402 2.05 18.96 -7.31
N GLN A 403 3.15 19.31 -7.99
CA GLN A 403 4.36 19.75 -7.29
C GLN A 403 4.36 21.26 -7.11
N HIS A 404 4.21 21.70 -5.85
CA HIS A 404 4.99 22.80 -5.29
C HIS A 404 5.76 22.22 -4.10
N GLY A 405 7.09 22.32 -4.12
CA GLY A 405 7.96 21.96 -3.00
C GLY A 405 8.81 20.71 -3.21
N SER A 406 10.12 20.90 -3.24
CA SER A 406 11.16 19.89 -3.16
C SER A 406 11.24 19.32 -1.73
N PHE A 407 10.82 18.08 -1.52
CA PHE A 407 11.22 17.30 -0.35
C PHE A 407 11.52 15.85 -0.77
N LEU A 408 12.60 15.32 -0.20
CA LEU A 408 13.12 13.97 -0.39
C LEU A 408 12.09 12.94 0.07
N ASP A 409 11.64 12.08 -0.86
CA ASP A 409 10.78 10.93 -0.59
C ASP A 409 11.59 9.87 0.21
N GLN A 410 11.45 9.85 1.53
CA GLN A 410 11.64 8.63 2.33
C GLN A 410 10.26 8.18 2.86
N PRO A 411 9.90 6.90 2.73
CA PRO A 411 8.69 6.39 3.36
C PRO A 411 8.92 6.32 4.87
N SER A 412 8.46 7.32 5.62
CA SER A 412 8.42 7.30 7.07
C SER A 412 6.99 7.08 7.56
N THR A 413 6.76 5.93 8.18
CA THR A 413 5.56 5.59 8.93
C THR A 413 5.55 6.36 10.25
N SER A 414 4.71 7.38 10.40
CA SER A 414 4.33 7.94 11.71
C SER A 414 2.95 8.61 11.66
N ALA A 415 2.10 8.28 12.63
CA ALA A 415 0.68 8.68 12.72
C ALA A 415 0.49 9.96 13.55
N PHE A 416 -0.40 10.86 13.11
CA PHE A 416 -0.98 11.94 13.94
C PHE A 416 -2.36 12.37 13.40
N CYS A 417 -3.26 12.76 14.31
CA CYS A 417 -4.72 12.85 14.10
C CYS A 417 -5.36 14.23 14.30
N ARG A 418 -6.44 14.57 13.55
CA ARG A 418 -7.57 15.43 13.99
C ARG A 418 -8.82 15.44 13.05
N ARG A 419 -9.99 15.76 13.66
CA ARG A 419 -11.44 15.77 13.27
C ARG A 419 -11.79 16.51 11.93
N SER A 420 -12.93 16.34 11.21
CA SER A 420 -14.35 16.00 11.50
C SER A 420 -15.19 15.77 10.20
N GLY A 421 -16.26 14.95 10.23
CA GLY A 421 -17.58 15.29 9.62
C GLY A 421 -18.20 14.45 8.46
N SER A 422 -18.91 13.36 8.80
CA SER A 422 -20.11 12.69 8.21
C SER A 422 -20.36 12.45 6.69
N GLY A 423 -20.65 11.18 6.33
CA GLY A 423 -21.37 10.72 5.11
C GLY A 423 -20.73 9.48 4.47
N THR A 424 -21.44 8.55 3.80
CA THR A 424 -20.95 7.14 3.59
C THR A 424 -20.77 6.58 2.17
N VAL A 425 -19.51 6.35 1.70
CA VAL A 425 -19.02 5.38 0.64
C VAL A 425 -17.49 5.02 0.75
N PHE A 426 -17.11 3.76 0.54
CA PHE A 426 -15.87 2.98 0.85
C PHE A 426 -14.51 3.33 0.16
N LEU A 427 -13.35 3.07 0.82
CA LEU A 427 -12.11 2.37 0.32
C LEU A 427 -10.79 2.68 1.10
N ILE A 428 -9.83 1.74 0.94
CA ILE A 428 -8.56 1.46 1.65
C ILE A 428 -7.60 2.66 1.84
N SER A 429 -7.14 2.91 3.07
CA SER A 429 -6.22 4.02 3.39
C SER A 429 -4.74 3.65 3.23
N PHE A 430 -3.99 4.45 2.48
CA PHE A 430 -2.53 4.55 2.58
C PHE A 430 -2.16 5.69 3.55
N SER A 431 -1.19 5.43 4.43
CA SER A 431 -0.71 6.40 5.44
C SER A 431 -0.08 7.65 4.79
N LEU A 432 -0.54 8.83 5.22
CA LEU A 432 -0.06 10.15 4.78
C LEU A 432 1.04 10.65 5.73
N GLY A 433 2.21 10.98 5.17
CA GLY A 433 3.24 11.76 5.85
C GLY A 433 2.80 13.20 6.12
N THR A 434 3.39 13.81 7.15
CA THR A 434 3.04 15.08 7.78
C THR A 434 3.04 16.32 6.85
N LEU A 435 1.93 17.07 6.84
CA LEU A 435 1.80 18.41 6.24
C LEU A 435 1.81 19.48 7.36
N ARG A 436 2.84 20.35 7.38
CA ARG A 436 2.81 21.59 8.18
C ARG A 436 1.90 22.62 7.51
N ARG A 437 1.13 23.34 8.34
CA ARG A 437 0.26 24.46 7.96
C ARG A 437 1.06 25.53 7.20
N ASP A 438 0.94 25.52 5.89
CA ASP A 438 0.93 26.77 5.12
C ASP A 438 -0.06 26.67 3.96
N SER A 439 -0.64 27.83 3.67
CA SER A 439 -1.80 28.20 2.89
C SER A 439 -1.90 27.68 1.44
N SER A 440 -2.01 26.36 1.22
CA SER A 440 -2.38 25.78 -0.08
C SER A 440 -3.34 24.57 0.03
N ARG A 441 -4.64 24.81 -0.23
CA ARG A 441 -5.72 23.79 -0.17
C ARG A 441 -5.75 22.81 -1.37
N ARG A 442 -4.63 22.32 -1.89
CA ARG A 442 -4.63 21.43 -3.09
C ARG A 442 -3.65 20.24 -3.05
N THR A 443 -3.36 19.71 -1.86
CA THR A 443 -2.35 18.64 -1.70
C THR A 443 -2.95 17.39 -1.04
N LEU A 444 -4.03 16.87 -1.61
CA LEU A 444 -4.65 15.59 -1.18
C LEU A 444 -4.76 14.57 -2.33
N LEU A 445 -3.98 14.80 -3.38
CA LEU A 445 -3.89 13.95 -4.56
C LEU A 445 -2.50 13.30 -4.61
N ILE A 446 -2.24 12.38 -3.67
CA ILE A 446 -1.11 11.45 -3.78
C ILE A 446 -1.58 10.25 -4.61
N PRO A 447 -0.79 9.75 -5.57
CA PRO A 447 -1.16 8.55 -6.29
C PRO A 447 -1.21 7.33 -5.36
N HIS A 448 -2.42 6.77 -5.20
CA HIS A 448 -2.72 5.69 -4.26
C HIS A 448 -2.08 4.35 -4.66
N VAL A 449 -1.69 4.19 -5.93
CA VAL A 449 -1.09 2.94 -6.46
C VAL A 449 0.29 3.15 -7.10
N ARG A 450 0.88 4.35 -6.98
CA ARG A 450 2.20 4.61 -7.58
C ARG A 450 3.25 3.75 -6.90
N PHE A 451 4.06 3.10 -7.73
CA PHE A 451 5.13 2.19 -7.34
C PHE A 451 4.72 0.92 -6.60
N THR A 452 3.43 0.68 -6.31
CA THR A 452 2.95 -0.54 -5.65
C THR A 452 3.36 -1.80 -6.40
N ILE A 453 3.15 -1.84 -7.73
CA ILE A 453 3.57 -2.97 -8.56
C ILE A 453 5.10 -3.10 -8.56
N ALA A 454 5.83 -1.97 -8.62
CA ALA A 454 7.29 -1.96 -8.66
C ALA A 454 7.92 -2.54 -7.38
N ILE A 455 7.46 -2.08 -6.21
CA ILE A 455 8.00 -2.52 -4.92
C ILE A 455 7.64 -3.98 -4.65
N ASN A 456 6.44 -4.41 -5.02
CA ASN A 456 6.02 -5.81 -4.85
C ASN A 456 6.80 -6.74 -5.78
N THR A 457 7.07 -6.33 -7.02
CA THR A 457 7.94 -7.11 -7.91
C THR A 457 9.36 -7.20 -7.36
N LYS A 458 9.94 -6.11 -6.85
CA LYS A 458 11.25 -6.16 -6.16
C LYS A 458 11.22 -7.05 -4.91
N ALA A 459 10.11 -7.05 -4.16
CA ALA A 459 9.97 -7.91 -2.99
C ALA A 459 9.95 -9.38 -3.40
N ARG A 460 9.20 -9.75 -4.45
CA ARG A 460 9.21 -11.11 -5.03
C ARG A 460 10.57 -11.49 -5.63
N GLU A 461 11.33 -10.52 -6.12
CA GLU A 461 12.65 -10.75 -6.73
C GLU A 461 13.77 -10.94 -5.66
N GLN A 462 13.71 -10.23 -4.53
CA GLN A 462 14.86 -10.10 -3.61
C GLN A 462 14.54 -10.37 -2.13
N LEU A 463 13.30 -10.14 -1.69
CA LEU A 463 12.93 -10.16 -0.28
C LEU A 463 12.30 -11.50 0.12
N ILE A 464 11.17 -11.84 -0.49
CA ILE A 464 10.33 -12.99 -0.14
C ILE A 464 10.45 -14.15 -1.13
N CYS A 465 11.38 -14.08 -2.08
CA CYS A 465 11.75 -15.25 -2.89
C CYS A 465 12.41 -16.32 -2.03
N GLU A 466 12.46 -17.54 -2.58
CA GLU A 466 13.29 -18.61 -2.02
C GLU A 466 14.74 -18.14 -1.86
N TYR A 467 15.30 -18.27 -0.66
CA TYR A 467 16.64 -17.77 -0.28
C TYR A 467 16.78 -16.23 -0.31
N GLY A 468 15.66 -15.51 -0.30
CA GLY A 468 15.62 -14.06 -0.24
C GLY A 468 16.09 -13.48 1.11
N LEU A 469 16.13 -12.16 1.21
CA LEU A 469 16.54 -11.47 2.45
C LEU A 469 15.66 -11.81 3.65
N PHE A 470 14.39 -12.15 3.43
CA PHE A 470 13.45 -12.50 4.48
C PHE A 470 13.89 -13.77 5.24
N ASP A 471 14.49 -14.74 4.56
CA ASP A 471 14.92 -16.02 5.15
C ASP A 471 16.11 -15.88 6.12
N LYS A 472 16.82 -14.74 6.09
CA LYS A 472 18.03 -14.53 6.91
C LYS A 472 17.75 -14.32 8.40
N ALA A 473 16.58 -13.80 8.76
CA ALA A 473 16.29 -13.38 10.14
C ALA A 473 14.86 -13.70 10.61
N ASN A 474 14.00 -14.26 9.75
CA ASN A 474 12.61 -14.54 10.09
C ASN A 474 12.39 -16.06 10.26
N ALA A 475 11.81 -16.46 11.38
CA ALA A 475 11.47 -17.85 11.67
C ALA A 475 10.36 -18.43 10.77
N THR A 476 9.61 -17.58 10.07
CA THR A 476 8.65 -17.96 9.02
C THR A 476 9.27 -17.97 7.62
N GLY A 477 10.58 -17.72 7.49
CA GLY A 477 11.32 -17.89 6.24
C GLY A 477 11.31 -19.35 5.73
N GLY A 478 11.77 -19.56 4.51
CA GLY A 478 11.87 -20.90 3.91
C GLY A 478 10.53 -21.55 3.54
N GLY A 479 9.43 -20.80 3.54
CA GLY A 479 8.11 -21.25 3.09
C GLY A 479 6.96 -21.03 4.09
N GLY A 480 7.26 -20.87 5.38
CA GLY A 480 6.22 -20.65 6.41
C GLY A 480 5.34 -19.43 6.12
N HIS A 481 5.93 -18.32 5.71
CA HIS A 481 5.23 -17.10 5.32
C HIS A 481 4.30 -17.31 4.11
N VAL A 482 4.65 -18.21 3.17
CA VAL A 482 3.79 -18.58 2.04
C VAL A 482 2.55 -19.31 2.55
N GLN A 483 2.71 -20.26 3.48
CA GLN A 483 1.59 -20.97 4.11
C GLN A 483 0.68 -20.01 4.88
N MET A 484 1.26 -19.06 5.60
CA MET A 484 0.51 -18.04 6.33
C MET A 484 -0.37 -17.20 5.39
N VAL A 485 0.16 -16.75 4.25
CA VAL A 485 -0.64 -16.00 3.26
C VAL A 485 -1.76 -16.87 2.70
N GLN A 486 -1.48 -18.13 2.34
CA GLN A 486 -2.50 -19.06 1.83
C GLN A 486 -3.65 -19.27 2.82
N ARG A 487 -3.34 -19.39 4.12
CA ARG A 487 -4.34 -19.53 5.19
C ARG A 487 -5.11 -18.23 5.39
N ALA A 488 -4.43 -17.10 5.47
CA ALA A 488 -5.05 -15.79 5.64
C ALA A 488 -6.00 -15.44 4.48
N MET A 489 -5.65 -15.82 3.25
CA MET A 489 -6.46 -15.54 2.06
C MET A 489 -7.84 -16.21 2.11
N LYS A 490 -7.98 -17.34 2.80
CA LYS A 490 -9.27 -18.02 2.99
C LYS A 490 -10.27 -17.22 3.82
N HIS A 491 -9.76 -16.35 4.69
CA HIS A 491 -10.56 -15.54 5.62
C HIS A 491 -10.59 -14.06 5.24
N LEU A 492 -9.94 -13.68 4.13
CA LEU A 492 -9.90 -12.30 3.68
C LEU A 492 -11.23 -11.93 3.03
N THR A 493 -11.94 -11.00 3.65
CA THR A 493 -13.21 -10.47 3.14
C THR A 493 -13.11 -8.98 2.83
N TYR A 494 -13.99 -8.49 1.96
CA TYR A 494 -14.10 -7.06 1.65
C TYR A 494 -14.45 -6.24 2.89
N SER A 495 -15.40 -6.71 3.71
CA SER A 495 -15.71 -6.09 5.00
C SER A 495 -14.51 -5.99 5.93
N SER A 496 -13.59 -6.96 5.90
CA SER A 496 -12.35 -6.88 6.69
C SER A 496 -11.40 -5.77 6.22
N LEU A 497 -11.57 -5.24 5.00
CA LEU A 497 -10.83 -4.09 4.47
C LEU A 497 -11.56 -2.76 4.72
N CYS A 498 -12.83 -2.83 5.15
CA CYS A 498 -13.65 -1.68 5.46
C CYS A 498 -13.43 -1.27 6.92
N PHE A 499 -12.67 -0.19 7.14
CA PHE A 499 -12.14 0.14 8.46
C PHE A 499 -13.18 0.15 9.60
N PRO A 500 -14.36 0.82 9.47
CA PRO A 500 -15.34 0.81 10.57
C PRO A 500 -15.97 -0.57 10.80
N GLU A 501 -16.17 -1.36 9.74
CA GLU A 501 -16.73 -2.71 9.84
C GLU A 501 -15.74 -3.66 10.50
N GLU A 502 -14.47 -3.55 10.16
CA GLU A 502 -13.38 -4.32 10.77
C GLU A 502 -13.28 -4.05 12.29
N ILE A 503 -13.25 -2.79 12.70
CA ILE A 503 -13.24 -2.40 14.12
C ILE A 503 -14.46 -2.97 14.86
N LYS A 504 -15.65 -2.84 14.26
CA LYS A 504 -16.90 -3.34 14.83
C LYS A 504 -16.94 -4.87 14.91
N SER A 505 -16.38 -5.56 13.92
CA SER A 505 -16.33 -7.03 13.90
C SER A 505 -15.52 -7.61 15.07
N ARG A 506 -14.58 -6.84 15.62
CA ARG A 506 -13.80 -7.17 16.82
C ARG A 506 -14.42 -6.65 18.12
N HIS A 507 -15.57 -5.98 18.04
CA HIS A 507 -16.24 -5.28 19.16
C HIS A 507 -15.35 -4.24 19.85
N MET A 508 -14.56 -3.51 19.06
CA MET A 508 -13.60 -2.52 19.55
C MET A 508 -14.03 -1.07 19.28
N GLU A 509 -15.27 -0.83 18.83
CA GLU A 509 -15.77 0.46 18.36
C GLU A 509 -16.12 1.45 19.48
N SER A 510 -16.37 0.98 20.70
CA SER A 510 -16.80 1.84 21.82
C SER A 510 -15.65 2.68 22.36
N ASN A 511 -15.73 4.00 22.16
CA ASN A 511 -14.79 4.97 22.73
C ASN A 511 -14.94 5.10 24.25
N GLU A 512 -16.13 4.81 24.78
CA GLU A 512 -16.41 4.87 26.22
C GLU A 512 -15.79 3.66 26.93
N ASP A 513 -15.94 2.47 26.35
CA ASP A 513 -15.39 1.24 26.94
C ASP A 513 -13.87 1.16 26.77
N ILE A 514 -13.35 1.61 25.62
CA ILE A 514 -11.95 1.48 25.22
C ILE A 514 -11.43 2.87 24.79
N PRO A 515 -11.11 3.76 25.75
CA PRO A 515 -10.81 5.16 25.46
C PRO A 515 -9.42 5.42 24.86
N TYR A 516 -8.50 4.45 24.94
CA TYR A 516 -7.09 4.62 24.53
C TYR A 516 -6.73 3.85 23.25
N TYR A 517 -7.68 3.68 22.33
CA TYR A 517 -7.46 3.01 21.05
C TYR A 517 -7.27 4.02 19.92
N TYR A 518 -6.09 4.63 19.85
CA TYR A 518 -5.82 5.76 18.95
C TYR A 518 -5.80 5.33 17.48
N TYR A 519 -5.32 4.13 17.17
CA TYR A 519 -5.39 3.58 15.80
C TYR A 519 -6.83 3.62 15.24
N ARG A 520 -7.81 3.17 16.04
CA ARG A 520 -9.24 3.26 15.70
C ARG A 520 -9.67 4.71 15.52
N ASP A 521 -9.40 5.54 16.52
CA ASP A 521 -9.92 6.91 16.56
C ASP A 521 -9.39 7.78 15.41
N ASP A 522 -8.17 7.51 14.99
CA ASP A 522 -7.49 8.19 13.90
C ASP A 522 -7.93 7.61 12.56
N GLY A 523 -7.95 6.28 12.46
CA GLY A 523 -8.35 5.56 11.26
C GLY A 523 -9.80 5.81 10.85
N VAL A 524 -10.74 5.92 11.80
CA VAL A 524 -12.14 6.31 11.48
C VAL A 524 -12.19 7.71 10.87
N LYS A 525 -11.42 8.68 11.39
CA LYS A 525 -11.42 10.05 10.85
C LYS A 525 -10.80 10.10 9.45
N VAL A 526 -9.71 9.37 9.23
CA VAL A 526 -9.06 9.27 7.91
C VAL A 526 -10.00 8.58 6.92
N TRP A 527 -10.63 7.48 7.33
CA TRP A 527 -11.64 6.77 6.54
C TRP A 527 -12.77 7.71 6.13
N ASP A 528 -13.39 8.42 7.08
CA ASP A 528 -14.49 9.35 6.79
C ASP A 528 -14.06 10.51 5.88
N ALA A 529 -12.84 11.02 6.03
CA ALA A 529 -12.30 12.07 5.15
C ALA A 529 -12.11 11.57 3.71
N ILE A 530 -11.51 10.39 3.52
CA ILE A 530 -11.32 9.77 2.19
C ILE A 530 -12.68 9.49 1.56
N LYS A 531 -13.59 8.91 2.35
CA LYS A 531 -14.97 8.58 2.00
C LYS A 531 -15.78 9.78 1.54
N SER A 532 -15.72 10.90 2.27
CA SER A 532 -16.33 12.16 1.86
C SER A 532 -15.74 12.65 0.53
N PHE A 533 -14.41 12.66 0.41
CA PHE A 533 -13.74 13.10 -0.81
C PHE A 533 -14.11 12.25 -2.03
N VAL A 534 -14.13 10.92 -1.89
CA VAL A 534 -14.53 9.99 -2.95
C VAL A 534 -16.00 10.19 -3.33
N THR A 535 -16.87 10.38 -2.34
CA THR A 535 -18.31 10.64 -2.57
C THR A 535 -18.50 11.91 -3.39
N ASP A 536 -17.79 12.98 -3.06
CA ASP A 536 -17.85 14.24 -3.83
C ASP A 536 -17.40 14.04 -5.29
N ILE A 537 -16.33 13.26 -5.52
CA ILE A 537 -15.88 12.92 -6.87
C ILE A 537 -16.90 12.08 -7.62
N ILE A 538 -17.49 11.05 -7.00
CA ILE A 538 -18.52 10.22 -7.62
C ILE A 538 -19.72 11.08 -8.03
N ASN A 539 -20.19 11.97 -7.14
CA ASN A 539 -21.34 12.84 -7.39
C ASN A 539 -21.10 13.86 -8.53
N ILE A 540 -19.85 14.17 -8.88
CA ILE A 540 -19.53 15.04 -10.02
C ILE A 540 -19.77 14.31 -11.36
N TYR A 541 -19.48 13.01 -11.42
CA TYR A 541 -19.45 12.25 -12.69
C TYR A 541 -20.62 11.28 -12.86
N TYR A 542 -21.20 10.77 -11.78
CA TYR A 542 -22.31 9.85 -11.80
C TYR A 542 -23.56 10.54 -11.26
N GLY A 543 -24.52 10.82 -12.15
CA GLY A 543 -25.76 11.50 -11.79
C GLY A 543 -26.79 10.61 -11.09
N SER A 544 -26.64 9.29 -11.14
CA SER A 544 -27.53 8.34 -10.48
C SER A 544 -26.86 6.97 -10.25
N GLU A 545 -27.51 6.10 -9.47
CA GLU A 545 -27.06 4.72 -9.25
C GLU A 545 -27.11 3.89 -10.54
N GLU A 546 -28.08 4.16 -11.41
CA GLU A 546 -28.18 3.52 -12.73
C GLU A 546 -26.96 3.85 -13.59
N ALA A 547 -26.47 5.11 -13.57
CA ALA A 547 -25.26 5.48 -14.30
C ALA A 547 -24.02 4.70 -13.82
N VAL A 548 -23.89 4.46 -12.52
CA VAL A 548 -22.86 3.58 -11.96
C VAL A 548 -23.07 2.14 -12.43
N CYS A 549 -24.31 1.67 -12.41
CA CYS A 549 -24.69 0.33 -12.85
C CYS A 549 -24.63 0.15 -14.36
N GLU A 550 -24.48 1.17 -15.18
CA GLU A 550 -24.38 1.05 -16.64
C GLU A 550 -22.92 1.12 -17.11
N ASP A 551 -22.01 1.64 -16.28
CA ASP A 551 -20.59 1.74 -16.56
C ASP A 551 -19.92 0.36 -16.72
N LEU A 552 -19.71 -0.03 -17.98
CA LEU A 552 -19.13 -1.32 -18.34
C LEU A 552 -17.65 -1.45 -17.95
N GLU A 553 -16.92 -0.34 -17.92
CA GLU A 553 -15.49 -0.32 -17.57
C GLU A 553 -15.30 -0.44 -16.07
N LEU A 554 -16.14 0.24 -15.28
CA LEU A 554 -16.20 0.07 -13.84
C LEU A 554 -16.59 -1.37 -13.46
N LYS A 555 -17.60 -1.95 -14.13
CA LYS A 555 -17.97 -3.36 -13.93
C LYS A 555 -16.82 -4.30 -14.27
N ALA A 556 -16.12 -4.06 -15.37
CA ALA A 556 -14.97 -4.86 -15.78
C ALA A 556 -13.83 -4.75 -14.75
N PHE A 557 -13.57 -3.55 -14.22
CA PHE A 557 -12.60 -3.32 -13.15
C PHE A 557 -12.92 -4.12 -11.88
N VAL A 558 -14.16 -4.02 -11.37
CA VAL A 558 -14.60 -4.77 -10.18
C VAL A 558 -14.55 -6.28 -10.44
N LYS A 559 -14.96 -6.72 -11.63
CA LYS A 559 -14.89 -8.12 -12.03
C LYS A 559 -13.46 -8.64 -12.08
N ASP A 560 -12.51 -7.86 -12.60
CA ASP A 560 -11.10 -8.25 -12.66
C ASP A 560 -10.51 -8.44 -11.25
N ILE A 561 -10.84 -7.53 -10.31
CA ILE A 561 -10.45 -7.65 -8.89
C ILE A 561 -11.00 -8.94 -8.30
N PHE A 562 -12.30 -9.20 -8.46
CA PHE A 562 -12.94 -10.38 -7.87
C PHE A 562 -12.42 -11.69 -8.50
N VAL A 563 -12.41 -11.78 -9.83
CA VAL A 563 -12.11 -13.03 -10.53
C VAL A 563 -10.63 -13.38 -10.47
N TYR A 564 -9.74 -12.41 -10.73
CA TYR A 564 -8.31 -12.65 -10.78
C TYR A 564 -7.65 -12.32 -9.45
N GLY A 565 -7.84 -11.10 -8.94
CA GLY A 565 -7.23 -10.68 -7.67
C GLY A 565 -7.64 -11.55 -6.49
N MET A 566 -8.94 -11.75 -6.30
CA MET A 566 -9.53 -12.52 -5.20
C MET A 566 -9.86 -13.97 -5.57
N ARG A 567 -9.46 -14.41 -6.78
CA ARG A 567 -9.63 -15.79 -7.27
C ARG A 567 -11.07 -16.32 -7.28
N SER A 568 -12.05 -15.46 -7.48
CA SER A 568 -13.47 -15.81 -7.42
C SER A 568 -13.91 -16.42 -6.09
N ASN A 569 -13.21 -16.10 -4.99
CA ASN A 569 -13.58 -16.58 -3.66
C ASN A 569 -14.90 -15.92 -3.22
N LYS A 570 -16.01 -16.66 -3.24
CA LYS A 570 -17.33 -16.13 -2.86
C LYS A 570 -17.40 -15.67 -1.42
N ASP A 571 -16.57 -16.25 -0.54
CA ASP A 571 -16.51 -15.86 0.87
C ASP A 571 -15.82 -14.50 1.08
N SER A 572 -15.19 -13.95 0.03
CA SER A 572 -14.49 -12.67 0.09
C SER A 572 -15.39 -11.43 -0.16
N VAL A 573 -16.64 -11.63 -0.59
CA VAL A 573 -17.58 -10.55 -0.97
C VAL A 573 -18.45 -10.14 0.21
#